data_AF-A0A5E4I264-F1
#
_entry.id   AF-A0A5E4I264-F1
#
_cell.length_a   1.000
_cell.length_b   1.000
_cell.length_c   1.000
_cell.angle_alpha   90.00
_cell.angle_beta   90.00
_cell.angle_gamma   90.00
#
_symmetry.space_group_name_H-M   'P 1'
#
loop_
_entity.id
_entity.type
_entity.pdbx_description
1 polymer ?
#
loop_
_entity_poly.entity_id
_entity_poly.type
_entity_poly.pdbx_seq_one_letter_code
_entity_poly.pdbx_strand_id
1 'polypeptide(L)'
;MFGVVGMGKGLLVIFAAILLLFAGCTQQSPAQPAAQPTVSPSVPPSNAQPAATPPANAPTAAVPPAAGTPSIAQPAPSTAVMVSQNAQLGSILTDGKGMTLYVFTRDSVGKTNCYNTCADLWPPLISPDGGVGGSLSGKLGTIVRADGSRQITYNGMPLYYWKGDAIPGDINGQGYGGVWFVAQPDATGFPSDMGESQAREIAAGTKECTDAGMLTSDSMYNNNSKTWWIGINSTKPGCSPACVVSANKSAQVNWRCTGLVAPQVLIVKTYPTSAFGEILTDSNGMALYVRTTDATNKFSCTGSCAMSWPALVVSSGYTTDVSGLSGTIGTLARPDGTMQATYNGMLLYTYAYDKAPGQVNGNGLGDVWYVAKTSMTTYPQQYSGGY
;
A
#
# COMPACT_ATOMS: atom_id res chain seq x y z
N MET A 1 -54.48 -37.14 -32.92
CA MET A 1 -53.20 -36.58 -32.41
C MET A 1 -52.20 -37.72 -32.39
N PHE A 2 -51.08 -37.54 -33.10
CA PHE A 2 -50.16 -38.59 -33.53
C PHE A 2 -49.37 -39.24 -32.38
N GLY A 3 -49.14 -40.54 -32.52
CA GLY A 3 -48.07 -41.30 -31.86
C GLY A 3 -47.19 -42.02 -32.90
N VAL A 4 -46.14 -42.68 -32.41
CA VAL A 4 -45.11 -43.50 -33.11
C VAL A 4 -44.05 -42.64 -33.84
N VAL A 5 -42.73 -42.75 -33.66
CA VAL A 5 -41.72 -43.79 -34.06
C VAL A 5 -40.40 -43.36 -33.36
N GLY A 6 -39.48 -44.16 -32.81
CA GLY A 6 -38.90 -45.45 -33.20
C GLY A 6 -37.46 -45.23 -33.76
N MET A 7 -36.48 -45.90 -33.16
CA MET A 7 -35.01 -45.87 -33.41
C MET A 7 -34.53 -46.02 -34.87
N GLY A 8 -33.32 -45.54 -35.20
CA GLY A 8 -32.62 -45.99 -36.41
C GLY A 8 -31.29 -45.31 -36.80
N LYS A 9 -30.17 -45.87 -36.31
CA LYS A 9 -28.85 -46.14 -36.95
C LYS A 9 -28.32 -45.23 -38.09
N GLY A 10 -27.13 -44.66 -37.84
CA GLY A 10 -25.90 -44.91 -38.62
C GLY A 10 -25.75 -44.32 -40.02
N LEU A 11 -24.76 -43.43 -40.20
CA LEU A 11 -23.99 -43.42 -41.45
C LEU A 11 -22.54 -42.96 -41.22
N LEU A 12 -21.65 -43.82 -41.69
CA LEU A 12 -20.20 -43.73 -41.78
C LEU A 12 -19.86 -43.05 -43.12
N VAL A 13 -18.96 -42.07 -43.16
CA VAL A 13 -18.27 -41.69 -44.41
C VAL A 13 -16.78 -41.57 -44.13
N ILE A 14 -16.04 -42.44 -44.83
CA ILE A 14 -14.58 -42.55 -44.90
C ILE A 14 -14.15 -41.97 -46.26
N PHE A 15 -13.11 -41.14 -46.28
CA PHE A 15 -12.13 -41.00 -47.38
C PHE A 15 -10.81 -40.51 -46.75
N ALA A 16 -9.83 -41.40 -46.52
CA ALA A 16 -8.66 -41.67 -47.39
C ALA A 16 -7.81 -40.40 -47.64
N ALA A 17 -6.75 -40.13 -46.86
CA ALA A 17 -5.38 -40.67 -46.93
C ALA A 17 -4.59 -40.25 -48.18
N ILE A 18 -3.62 -39.34 -48.02
CA ILE A 18 -2.33 -39.39 -48.75
C ILE A 18 -1.18 -39.07 -47.78
N LEU A 19 -0.30 -40.05 -47.71
CA LEU A 19 0.97 -40.20 -47.02
C LEU A 19 2.09 -39.60 -47.89
N LEU A 20 3.12 -38.98 -47.30
CA LEU A 20 4.50 -39.09 -47.82
C LEU A 20 5.52 -38.77 -46.71
N LEU A 21 6.35 -39.79 -46.45
CA LEU A 21 7.53 -39.90 -45.59
C LEU A 21 8.68 -39.03 -46.15
N PHE A 22 9.73 -38.64 -45.43
CA PHE A 22 10.82 -39.44 -44.84
C PHE A 22 11.62 -38.53 -43.87
N ALA A 23 11.92 -38.96 -42.64
CA ALA A 23 13.11 -39.71 -42.21
C ALA A 23 14.41 -38.89 -42.13
N GLY A 24 15.00 -38.86 -40.94
CA GLY A 24 16.33 -38.29 -40.72
C GLY A 24 16.70 -38.18 -39.24
N CYS A 25 16.98 -39.32 -38.61
CA CYS A 25 17.64 -39.38 -37.29
C CYS A 25 19.05 -38.77 -37.39
N THR A 26 19.60 -38.22 -36.31
CA THR A 26 20.72 -38.83 -35.55
C THR A 26 21.27 -37.89 -34.48
N GLN A 27 21.74 -38.54 -33.41
CA GLN A 27 22.32 -38.01 -32.19
C GLN A 27 23.74 -37.49 -32.42
N GLN A 28 24.30 -36.74 -31.44
CA GLN A 28 25.51 -37.09 -30.67
C GLN A 28 26.24 -35.83 -30.11
N SER A 29 26.34 -35.75 -28.78
CA SER A 29 27.36 -34.97 -28.01
C SER A 29 28.72 -35.71 -28.05
N PRO A 30 29.86 -35.27 -27.43
CA PRO A 30 30.21 -34.06 -26.67
C PRO A 30 31.57 -33.40 -27.12
N ALA A 31 31.99 -32.27 -26.50
CA ALA A 31 33.38 -31.97 -26.05
C ALA A 31 33.68 -30.45 -25.85
N GLN A 32 34.37 -30.17 -24.75
CA GLN A 32 35.05 -28.92 -24.30
C GLN A 32 36.49 -28.84 -24.91
N PRO A 33 37.43 -27.96 -24.47
CA PRO A 33 37.60 -26.49 -24.52
C PRO A 33 38.89 -26.03 -25.29
N ALA A 34 39.13 -24.71 -25.45
CA ALA A 34 40.43 -23.96 -25.60
C ALA A 34 40.19 -22.66 -26.43
N ALA A 35 40.94 -21.56 -26.40
CA ALA A 35 41.94 -20.92 -25.55
C ALA A 35 42.13 -19.48 -26.10
N GLN A 36 42.74 -18.59 -25.32
CA GLN A 36 43.13 -17.19 -25.62
C GLN A 36 43.90 -16.97 -26.95
N PRO A 37 44.10 -15.68 -27.32
CA PRO A 37 45.43 -15.20 -27.63
C PRO A 37 45.95 -14.21 -26.57
N THR A 38 47.13 -14.56 -26.07
CA THR A 38 48.10 -13.72 -25.36
C THR A 38 48.82 -12.77 -26.32
N VAL A 39 49.19 -11.56 -25.86
CA VAL A 39 50.58 -11.03 -25.93
C VAL A 39 50.74 -9.83 -25.00
N SER A 40 51.57 -10.02 -23.97
CA SER A 40 52.46 -9.00 -23.34
C SER A 40 53.73 -8.87 -24.23
N PRO A 41 54.72 -7.96 -24.04
CA PRO A 41 55.29 -7.45 -22.79
C PRO A 41 55.51 -5.90 -22.87
N SER A 42 56.14 -5.12 -21.98
CA SER A 42 57.17 -5.34 -20.97
C SER A 42 57.26 -4.08 -20.08
N VAL A 43 57.54 -4.32 -18.80
CA VAL A 43 57.91 -3.41 -17.68
C VAL A 43 59.37 -2.89 -17.94
N PRO A 44 60.09 -2.02 -17.15
CA PRO A 44 59.88 -1.65 -15.75
C PRO A 44 60.44 -0.22 -15.36
N PRO A 45 60.91 0.08 -14.12
CA PRO A 45 60.48 1.26 -13.35
C PRO A 45 61.66 2.16 -12.90
N SER A 46 61.40 3.26 -12.19
CA SER A 46 62.34 3.96 -11.28
C SER A 46 61.73 5.31 -10.90
N ASN A 47 61.77 5.83 -9.68
CA ASN A 47 62.48 5.43 -8.47
C ASN A 47 61.77 6.07 -7.28
N ALA A 48 61.63 5.31 -6.19
CA ALA A 48 61.32 5.83 -4.88
C ALA A 48 62.62 6.15 -4.12
N GLN A 49 62.53 7.20 -3.30
CA GLN A 49 63.34 7.51 -2.11
C GLN A 49 64.79 8.01 -2.30
N PRO A 50 65.39 8.75 -1.33
CA PRO A 50 65.22 8.59 0.12
C PRO A 50 64.93 9.85 0.96
N ALA A 51 64.43 9.57 2.17
CA ALA A 51 64.38 10.44 3.33
C ALA A 51 65.77 10.96 3.74
N ALA A 52 65.79 12.18 4.27
CA ALA A 52 66.90 12.72 5.05
C ALA A 52 66.36 13.46 6.28
N THR A 53 66.65 12.93 7.48
CA THR A 53 66.95 13.68 8.72
C THR A 53 68.44 14.10 8.67
N PRO A 54 69.02 14.97 9.56
CA PRO A 54 68.61 15.59 10.85
C PRO A 54 68.93 17.15 10.83
N PRO A 55 69.13 17.97 11.93
CA PRO A 55 69.27 17.69 13.37
C PRO A 55 68.48 18.58 14.36
N ALA A 56 68.61 18.17 15.63
CA ALA A 56 68.14 18.85 16.83
C ALA A 56 68.93 20.14 17.17
N ASN A 57 68.26 21.02 17.94
CA ASN A 57 68.72 22.23 18.63
C ASN A 57 68.74 23.55 17.84
N ALA A 58 67.63 24.30 17.92
CA ALA A 58 67.61 25.77 17.91
C ALA A 58 66.34 26.29 18.62
N PRO A 59 66.39 27.46 19.29
CA PRO A 59 65.58 27.78 20.46
C PRO A 59 64.14 28.21 20.14
N THR A 60 63.28 27.94 21.12
CA THR A 60 61.84 28.25 21.19
C THR A 60 61.59 29.76 20.98
N ALA A 61 61.12 30.15 19.80
CA ALA A 61 60.49 31.44 19.60
C ALA A 61 59.00 31.32 19.96
N ALA A 62 58.55 32.13 20.92
CA ALA A 62 57.17 32.19 21.37
C ALA A 62 56.24 32.57 20.20
N VAL A 63 55.36 31.65 19.83
CA VAL A 63 54.27 31.91 18.88
C VAL A 63 53.20 32.75 19.61
N PRO A 64 52.79 33.92 19.09
CA PRO A 64 51.69 34.69 19.67
C PRO A 64 50.39 33.89 19.59
N PRO A 65 49.43 34.07 20.52
CA PRO A 65 48.20 33.28 20.53
C PRO A 65 47.47 33.46 19.20
N ALA A 66 47.25 32.35 18.49
CA ALA A 66 46.46 32.32 17.28
C ALA A 66 45.09 32.93 17.57
N ALA A 67 44.78 34.03 16.88
CA ALA A 67 43.44 34.58 16.83
C ALA A 67 42.48 33.46 16.40
N GLY A 68 41.43 33.26 17.20
CA GLY A 68 40.45 32.19 17.00
C GLY A 68 39.95 32.19 15.57
N THR A 69 40.16 31.08 14.88
CA THR A 69 39.49 30.81 13.62
C THR A 69 37.99 30.86 13.91
N PRO A 70 37.18 31.64 13.17
CA PRO A 70 35.74 31.52 13.30
C PRO A 70 35.39 30.08 12.93
N SER A 71 34.95 29.30 13.91
CA SER A 71 34.29 28.03 13.69
C SER A 71 33.05 28.35 12.87
N ILE A 72 33.13 28.15 11.56
CA ILE A 72 31.95 28.12 10.71
C ILE A 72 31.11 26.99 11.32
N ALA A 73 30.05 27.33 12.03
CA ALA A 73 29.11 26.35 12.53
C ALA A 73 28.68 25.52 11.31
N GLN A 74 29.12 24.27 11.26
CA GLN A 74 28.65 23.32 10.26
C GLN A 74 27.13 23.29 10.40
N PRO A 75 26.35 23.66 9.37
CA PRO A 75 24.91 23.55 9.50
C PRO A 75 24.60 22.08 9.77
N ALA A 76 23.99 21.80 10.91
CA ALA A 76 23.37 20.51 11.16
C ALA A 76 22.47 20.21 9.96
N PRO A 77 22.44 18.97 9.44
CA PRO A 77 21.52 18.63 8.38
C PRO A 77 20.11 18.65 8.98
N SER A 78 19.48 19.83 9.01
CA SER A 78 18.05 19.93 9.24
C SER A 78 17.39 19.13 8.12
N THR A 79 16.58 18.14 8.46
CA THR A 79 15.77 17.42 7.47
C THR A 79 14.78 18.43 6.88
N ALA A 80 15.19 19.05 5.77
CA ALA A 80 14.46 20.13 5.15
C ALA A 80 13.22 19.59 4.44
N VAL A 81 12.06 20.20 4.69
CA VAL A 81 10.84 19.97 3.93
C VAL A 81 10.71 21.07 2.89
N MET A 82 10.56 20.66 1.64
CA MET A 82 10.55 21.50 0.45
C MET A 82 9.21 21.43 -0.26
N VAL A 83 8.93 22.40 -1.12
CA VAL A 83 7.84 22.33 -2.10
C VAL A 83 8.41 21.94 -3.46
N SER A 84 7.83 20.92 -4.07
CA SER A 84 8.15 20.49 -5.44
C SER A 84 6.88 20.50 -6.30
N GLN A 85 7.02 20.69 -7.62
CA GLN A 85 5.92 20.54 -8.56
C GLN A 85 5.84 19.11 -9.07
N ASN A 86 4.63 18.54 -9.01
CA ASN A 86 4.30 17.25 -9.58
C ASN A 86 3.27 17.42 -10.70
N ALA A 87 3.45 16.72 -11.82
CA ALA A 87 2.61 16.88 -13.00
C ALA A 87 1.14 16.49 -12.78
N GLN A 88 0.85 15.59 -11.83
CA GLN A 88 -0.50 15.07 -11.57
C GLN A 88 -1.19 15.79 -10.42
N LEU A 89 -0.46 16.14 -9.36
CA LEU A 89 -1.01 16.69 -8.13
C LEU A 89 -0.70 18.18 -7.92
N GLY A 90 0.10 18.80 -8.79
CA GLY A 90 0.58 20.17 -8.61
C GLY A 90 1.63 20.25 -7.50
N SER A 91 1.56 21.26 -6.65
CA SER A 91 2.52 21.44 -5.57
C SER A 91 2.40 20.31 -4.53
N ILE A 92 3.53 19.69 -4.18
CA ILE A 92 3.64 18.62 -3.18
C ILE A 92 4.79 18.94 -2.20
N LEU A 93 4.74 18.36 -1.01
CA LEU A 93 5.85 18.40 -0.06
C LEU A 93 6.81 17.26 -0.33
N THR A 94 8.10 17.59 -0.34
CA THR A 94 9.19 16.63 -0.48
C THR A 94 10.25 16.86 0.59
N ASP A 95 11.16 15.91 0.78
CA ASP A 95 12.39 16.19 1.52
C ASP A 95 13.42 16.99 0.68
N GLY A 96 14.59 17.26 1.26
CA GLY A 96 15.70 17.93 0.57
C GLY A 96 16.31 17.17 -0.60
N LYS A 97 15.95 15.89 -0.81
CA LYS A 97 16.35 15.07 -1.97
C LYS A 97 15.24 14.98 -3.02
N GLY A 98 14.08 15.58 -2.76
CA GLY A 98 12.92 15.52 -3.67
C GLY A 98 12.06 14.26 -3.49
N MET A 99 12.28 13.46 -2.44
CA MET A 99 11.41 12.32 -2.15
C MET A 99 10.07 12.82 -1.61
N THR A 100 8.96 12.29 -2.14
CA THR A 100 7.60 12.69 -1.77
C THR A 100 7.28 12.34 -0.31
N LEU A 101 6.60 13.26 0.37
CA LEU A 101 6.13 13.09 1.73
C LEU A 101 4.63 12.89 1.78
N TYR A 102 4.17 12.13 2.76
CA TYR A 102 2.79 11.68 2.90
C TYR A 102 2.23 11.98 4.29
N VAL A 103 0.90 12.07 4.36
CA VAL A 103 0.12 12.10 5.60
C VAL A 103 -0.77 10.86 5.69
N PHE A 104 -0.99 10.41 6.93
CA PHE A 104 -1.87 9.28 7.25
C PHE A 104 -3.18 9.80 7.85
N THR A 105 -4.33 9.54 7.23
CA THR A 105 -5.62 10.08 7.69
C THR A 105 -6.10 9.46 9.00
N ARG A 106 -5.53 8.34 9.41
CA ARG A 106 -5.80 7.76 10.73
C ARG A 106 -4.94 8.38 11.83
N ASP A 107 -3.95 9.20 11.50
CA ASP A 107 -3.25 10.01 12.49
C ASP A 107 -4.11 11.20 12.91
N SER A 108 -3.80 11.73 14.09
CA SER A 108 -4.35 12.99 14.57
C SER A 108 -3.23 14.01 14.72
N VAL A 109 -3.59 15.29 14.81
CA VAL A 109 -2.62 16.34 15.11
C VAL A 109 -1.83 15.97 16.36
N GLY A 110 -0.50 16.01 16.27
CA GLY A 110 0.40 15.73 17.38
C GLY A 110 0.58 14.24 17.73
N LYS A 111 -0.06 13.30 17.02
CA LYS A 111 -0.03 11.87 17.37
C LYS A 111 -0.10 10.96 16.15
N THR A 112 0.83 10.01 16.11
CA THR A 112 0.87 8.93 15.12
C THR A 112 0.29 7.62 15.65
N ASN A 113 -0.42 6.90 14.79
CA ASN A 113 -0.88 5.53 14.95
C ASN A 113 -0.07 4.53 14.09
N CYS A 114 0.92 4.99 13.34
CA CYS A 114 1.72 4.16 12.44
C CYS A 114 3.02 3.69 13.11
N TYR A 115 3.05 2.42 13.52
CA TYR A 115 4.19 1.74 14.15
C TYR A 115 4.42 0.34 13.56
N ASN A 116 5.56 -0.27 13.90
CA ASN A 116 5.95 -1.62 13.47
C ASN A 116 5.90 -1.74 11.94
N THR A 117 5.25 -2.77 11.40
CA THR A 117 5.09 -3.00 9.95
C THR A 117 4.50 -1.80 9.20
N CYS A 118 3.69 -0.96 9.86
CA CYS A 118 3.25 0.29 9.25
C CYS A 118 4.44 1.22 8.98
N ALA A 119 5.31 1.42 9.96
CA ALA A 119 6.51 2.25 9.84
C ALA A 119 7.59 1.61 8.94
N ASP A 120 7.60 0.28 8.78
CA ASP A 120 8.48 -0.39 7.82
C ASP A 120 8.10 -0.09 6.37
N LEU A 121 6.80 0.10 6.11
CA LEU A 121 6.23 0.39 4.80
C LEU A 121 6.10 1.89 4.54
N TRP A 122 5.82 2.66 5.59
CA TRP A 122 5.70 4.10 5.60
C TRP A 122 6.71 4.69 6.58
N PRO A 123 8.00 4.76 6.20
CA PRO A 123 9.03 5.23 7.11
C PRO A 123 8.73 6.66 7.59
N PRO A 124 8.75 6.92 8.91
CA PRO A 124 8.53 8.27 9.43
C PRO A 124 9.67 9.20 9.02
N LEU A 125 9.34 10.46 8.72
CA LEU A 125 10.35 11.50 8.51
C LEU A 125 10.96 11.91 9.86
N ILE A 126 12.08 11.28 10.23
CA ILE A 126 12.74 11.52 11.54
C ILE A 126 13.68 12.73 11.48
N SER A 127 13.66 13.54 12.54
CA SER A 127 14.61 14.60 12.82
C SER A 127 15.29 14.33 14.16
N PRO A 128 16.50 13.74 14.17
CA PRO A 128 17.16 13.31 15.41
C PRO A 128 17.45 14.45 16.40
N ASP A 129 17.80 15.63 15.91
CA ASP A 129 18.07 16.83 16.71
C ASP A 129 16.82 17.67 16.98
N GLY A 130 15.68 17.29 16.39
CA GLY A 130 14.43 18.05 16.43
C GLY A 130 14.44 19.30 15.55
N GLY A 131 15.52 19.53 14.79
CA GLY A 131 15.62 20.61 13.83
C GLY A 131 14.67 20.40 12.67
N VAL A 132 13.92 21.45 12.31
CA VAL A 132 13.03 21.42 11.16
C VAL A 132 13.39 22.58 10.25
N GLY A 133 13.76 22.26 9.01
CA GLY A 133 14.14 23.23 8.00
C GLY A 133 13.09 23.30 6.90
N GLY A 134 12.89 24.50 6.33
CA GLY A 134 11.94 24.70 5.23
C GLY A 134 11.18 26.01 5.39
N SER A 135 11.09 26.78 4.31
CA SER A 135 10.26 27.98 4.24
C SER A 135 8.97 27.62 3.52
N LEU A 136 7.98 27.17 4.28
CA LEU A 136 6.66 26.76 3.79
C LEU A 136 5.60 27.75 4.27
N SER A 137 4.46 27.78 3.57
CA SER A 137 3.28 28.52 3.98
C SER A 137 2.64 27.98 5.26
N GLY A 138 2.72 26.67 5.49
CA GLY A 138 2.27 26.01 6.72
C GLY A 138 3.36 25.88 7.79
N LYS A 139 2.95 25.36 8.95
CA LYS A 139 3.82 25.21 10.12
C LYS A 139 4.53 23.87 10.12
N LEU A 140 5.85 23.89 10.12
CA LEU A 140 6.66 22.73 10.42
C LEU A 140 6.86 22.59 11.94
N GLY A 141 6.86 21.35 12.42
CA GLY A 141 7.09 21.03 13.82
C GLY A 141 7.58 19.59 14.01
N THR A 142 7.61 19.11 15.24
CA THR A 142 7.92 17.70 15.53
C THR A 142 6.97 17.12 16.57
N ILE A 143 6.82 15.79 16.55
CA ILE A 143 6.21 15.01 17.62
C ILE A 143 7.24 14.02 18.18
N VAL A 144 7.10 13.66 19.45
CA VAL A 144 7.85 12.56 20.05
C VAL A 144 7.00 11.30 19.89
N ARG A 145 7.56 10.29 19.21
CA ARG A 145 6.93 8.99 18.99
C ARG A 145 7.08 8.13 20.26
N ALA A 146 6.25 7.08 20.37
CA ALA A 146 6.31 6.16 21.51
C ALA A 146 7.65 5.43 21.64
N ASP A 147 8.39 5.27 20.54
CA ASP A 147 9.75 4.71 20.49
C ASP A 147 10.85 5.73 20.88
N GLY A 148 10.48 6.95 21.26
CA GLY A 148 11.40 8.03 21.65
C GLY A 148 11.96 8.84 20.49
N SER A 149 11.76 8.41 19.24
CA SER A 149 12.21 9.18 18.06
C SER A 149 11.37 10.43 17.83
N ARG A 150 11.97 11.44 17.19
CA ARG A 150 11.30 12.70 16.84
C ARG A 150 10.93 12.70 15.37
N GLN A 151 9.63 12.80 15.08
CA GLN A 151 9.12 12.81 13.71
C GLN A 151 8.67 14.22 13.32
N ILE A 152 9.01 14.64 12.11
CA ILE A 152 8.59 15.93 11.55
C ILE A 152 7.09 15.90 11.26
N THR A 153 6.44 17.03 11.54
CA THR A 153 5.05 17.29 11.21
C THR A 153 4.91 18.50 10.31
N TYR A 154 3.85 18.51 9.49
CA TYR A 154 3.37 19.69 8.78
C TYR A 154 1.94 20.00 9.23
N ASN A 155 1.71 21.22 9.70
CA ASN A 155 0.50 21.64 10.39
C ASN A 155 0.08 20.65 11.52
N GLY A 156 1.09 20.07 12.19
CA GLY A 156 0.90 19.10 13.26
C GLY A 156 0.56 17.68 12.82
N MET A 157 0.41 17.40 11.52
CA MET A 157 0.24 16.05 10.99
C MET A 157 1.60 15.36 10.76
N PRO A 158 1.81 14.11 11.22
CA PRO A 158 3.07 13.39 11.01
C PRO A 158 3.36 13.14 9.52
N LEU A 159 4.60 13.37 9.11
CA LEU A 159 5.05 13.16 7.73
C LEU A 159 5.79 11.83 7.57
N TYR A 160 5.54 11.16 6.45
CA TYR A 160 6.10 9.85 6.13
C TYR A 160 6.64 9.78 4.71
N TYR A 161 7.57 8.87 4.48
CA TYR A 161 7.93 8.36 3.17
C TYR A 161 7.04 7.17 2.80
N TRP A 162 7.07 6.79 1.52
CA TRP A 162 6.54 5.52 1.05
C TRP A 162 7.65 4.59 0.58
N LYS A 163 7.69 3.35 1.05
CA LYS A 163 8.72 2.36 0.65
C LYS A 163 8.68 2.01 -0.85
N GLY A 164 7.54 2.20 -1.50
CA GLY A 164 7.37 1.95 -2.93
C GLY A 164 7.77 3.13 -3.83
N ASP A 165 8.20 4.26 -3.27
CA ASP A 165 8.79 5.35 -4.05
C ASP A 165 10.30 5.10 -4.17
N ALA A 166 10.79 4.99 -5.40
CA ALA A 166 12.18 4.65 -5.68
C ALA A 166 13.01 5.88 -6.07
N ILE A 167 12.37 6.87 -6.70
CA ILE A 167 13.02 8.08 -7.19
C ILE A 167 12.28 9.36 -6.76
N PRO A 168 12.98 10.52 -6.72
CA PRO A 168 12.35 11.79 -6.43
C PRO A 168 11.14 12.07 -7.33
N GLY A 169 10.06 12.56 -6.72
CA GLY A 169 8.80 12.87 -7.41
C GLY A 169 7.85 11.69 -7.66
N ASP A 170 8.25 10.44 -7.35
CA ASP A 170 7.32 9.32 -7.31
C ASP A 170 6.16 9.63 -6.34
N ILE A 171 4.94 9.26 -6.73
CA ILE A 171 3.75 9.44 -5.89
C ILE A 171 2.99 8.12 -5.68
N ASN A 172 3.69 6.97 -5.71
CA ASN A 172 3.07 5.64 -5.77
C ASN A 172 2.25 5.29 -4.51
N GLY A 173 2.49 6.00 -3.41
CA GLY A 173 1.71 5.90 -2.17
C GLY A 173 0.37 6.66 -2.19
N GLN A 174 0.09 7.48 -3.20
CA GLN A 174 -1.11 8.32 -3.24
C GLN A 174 -2.39 7.48 -3.23
N GLY A 175 -3.27 7.73 -2.27
CA GLY A 175 -4.55 7.03 -2.14
C GLY A 175 -4.43 5.59 -1.61
N TYR A 176 -3.24 5.16 -1.17
CA TYR A 176 -3.03 3.79 -0.72
C TYR A 176 -3.95 3.46 0.45
N GLY A 177 -4.74 2.39 0.29
CA GLY A 177 -5.74 1.96 1.28
C GLY A 177 -6.82 3.01 1.61
N GLY A 178 -6.97 4.05 0.79
CA GLY A 178 -7.88 5.17 1.04
C GLY A 178 -7.51 6.04 2.25
N VAL A 179 -6.30 5.87 2.79
CA VAL A 179 -5.89 6.52 4.06
C VAL A 179 -4.52 7.18 3.99
N TRP A 180 -3.77 7.01 2.90
CA TRP A 180 -2.48 7.66 2.68
C TRP A 180 -2.56 8.65 1.54
N PHE A 181 -2.10 9.87 1.77
CA PHE A 181 -2.16 10.94 0.78
C PHE A 181 -0.86 11.74 0.76
N VAL A 182 -0.43 12.15 -0.42
CA VAL A 182 0.70 13.07 -0.60
C VAL A 182 0.42 14.34 0.19
N ALA A 183 1.39 14.73 1.01
CA ALA A 183 1.33 15.97 1.74
C ALA A 183 1.54 17.12 0.74
N GLN A 184 0.66 18.12 0.77
CA GLN A 184 0.75 19.29 -0.12
C GLN A 184 0.99 20.55 0.71
N PRO A 185 1.81 21.50 0.22
CA PRO A 185 1.93 22.80 0.86
C PRO A 185 0.56 23.48 0.83
N ASP A 186 0.31 24.32 1.81
CA ASP A 186 -0.89 25.13 1.78
C ASP A 186 -0.74 26.06 0.58
N ALA A 187 -1.71 26.07 -0.33
CA ALA A 187 -1.64 26.90 -1.52
C ALA A 187 -1.61 28.37 -1.08
N THR A 188 -0.42 28.99 -1.16
CA THR A 188 -0.29 30.45 -1.02
C THR A 188 -1.10 31.10 -2.13
N GLY A 189 -2.30 31.55 -1.81
CA GLY A 189 -3.21 32.15 -2.78
C GLY A 189 -4.67 31.71 -2.68
N PHE A 190 -5.06 30.86 -1.73
CA PHE A 190 -6.46 30.80 -1.33
C PHE A 190 -6.58 31.45 0.03
N PRO A 191 -7.10 32.68 0.09
CA PRO A 191 -7.43 33.22 1.37
C PRO A 191 -8.50 32.32 1.98
N SER A 192 -8.56 32.35 3.28
CA SER A 192 -9.64 31.90 4.14
C SER A 192 -11.04 32.46 3.76
N ASP A 193 -11.34 32.75 2.50
CA ASP A 193 -12.39 33.72 2.13
C ASP A 193 -13.74 33.11 1.80
N MET A 194 -13.84 31.83 1.44
CA MET A 194 -15.17 31.23 1.48
C MET A 194 -15.48 30.87 2.92
N GLY A 195 -15.92 31.87 3.68
CA GLY A 195 -16.53 31.64 4.98
C GLY A 195 -17.73 30.71 4.82
N GLU A 196 -18.06 29.97 5.88
CA GLU A 196 -19.18 29.03 5.89
C GLU A 196 -20.47 29.64 5.32
N SER A 197 -20.76 30.90 5.66
CA SER A 197 -21.92 31.64 5.17
C SER A 197 -21.97 31.73 3.64
N GLN A 198 -20.82 32.00 3.00
CA GLN A 198 -20.74 32.10 1.55
C GLN A 198 -20.89 30.72 0.89
N ALA A 199 -20.29 29.68 1.48
CA ALA A 199 -20.49 28.32 1.01
C ALA A 199 -21.96 27.89 1.08
N ARG A 200 -22.66 28.28 2.15
CA ARG A 200 -24.10 28.03 2.31
C ARG A 200 -24.96 28.75 1.29
N GLU A 201 -24.63 29.99 0.95
CA GLU A 201 -25.32 30.74 -0.10
C GLU A 201 -25.15 30.07 -1.48
N ILE A 202 -23.93 29.62 -1.80
CA ILE A 202 -23.66 28.90 -3.06
C ILE A 202 -24.42 27.57 -3.10
N ALA A 203 -24.40 26.80 -2.01
CA ALA A 203 -25.16 25.56 -1.91
C ALA A 203 -26.67 25.77 -2.08
N ALA A 204 -27.22 26.81 -1.45
CA ALA A 204 -28.64 27.16 -1.55
C ALA A 204 -29.04 27.66 -2.95
N GLY A 205 -28.12 28.32 -3.66
CA GLY A 205 -28.31 28.74 -5.05
C GLY A 205 -28.11 27.63 -6.08
N THR A 206 -27.64 26.45 -5.68
CA THR A 206 -27.33 25.35 -6.59
C THR A 206 -28.47 24.34 -6.63
N LYS A 207 -29.18 24.29 -7.78
CA LYS A 207 -30.35 23.43 -7.98
C LYS A 207 -30.07 21.96 -7.66
N GLU A 208 -28.91 21.44 -8.05
CA GLU A 208 -28.51 20.06 -7.77
C GLU A 208 -28.51 19.74 -6.27
N CYS A 209 -28.04 20.67 -5.43
CA CYS A 209 -28.01 20.50 -3.98
C CYS A 209 -29.40 20.63 -3.35
N THR A 210 -30.23 21.57 -3.82
CA THR A 210 -31.59 21.74 -3.31
C THR A 210 -32.55 20.64 -3.77
N ASP A 211 -32.32 20.05 -4.94
CA ASP A 211 -33.10 18.91 -5.44
C ASP A 211 -32.78 17.62 -4.66
N ALA A 212 -31.56 17.49 -4.13
CA ALA A 212 -31.13 16.31 -3.36
C ALA A 212 -31.74 16.23 -1.95
N GLY A 213 -32.23 17.36 -1.43
CA GLY A 213 -32.90 17.48 -0.13
C GLY A 213 -32.73 18.85 0.51
N MET A 214 -33.21 19.01 1.75
CA MET A 214 -33.06 20.27 2.50
C MET A 214 -31.64 20.38 3.06
N LEU A 215 -30.95 21.50 2.82
CA LEU A 215 -29.65 21.78 3.45
C LEU A 215 -29.81 21.87 4.97
N THR A 216 -28.90 21.24 5.72
CA THR A 216 -28.90 21.24 7.19
C THR A 216 -27.95 22.29 7.76
N SER A 217 -28.05 22.54 9.06
CA SER A 217 -27.08 23.34 9.80
C SER A 217 -25.72 22.65 9.96
N ASP A 218 -25.59 21.37 9.61
CA ASP A 218 -24.32 20.67 9.72
C ASP A 218 -23.41 21.08 8.57
N SER A 219 -22.21 21.57 8.91
CA SER A 219 -21.17 21.82 7.93
C SER A 219 -19.82 21.35 8.44
N MET A 220 -18.93 21.02 7.51
CA MET A 220 -17.52 20.82 7.81
C MET A 220 -16.65 21.34 6.68
N TYR A 221 -15.49 21.89 7.05
CA TYR A 221 -14.46 22.26 6.09
C TYR A 221 -13.43 21.13 5.98
N ASN A 222 -13.22 20.63 4.76
CA ASN A 222 -12.16 19.68 4.48
C ASN A 222 -10.91 20.44 4.02
N ASN A 223 -9.89 20.48 4.88
CA ASN A 223 -8.65 21.20 4.60
C ASN A 223 -7.78 20.54 3.52
N ASN A 224 -7.98 19.25 3.26
CA ASN A 224 -7.24 18.51 2.22
C ASN A 224 -7.80 18.82 0.83
N SER A 225 -9.12 18.84 0.68
CA SER A 225 -9.77 19.13 -0.61
C SER A 225 -10.15 20.60 -0.79
N LYS A 226 -9.95 21.44 0.23
CA LYS A 226 -10.33 22.86 0.25
C LYS A 226 -11.80 23.08 -0.12
N THR A 227 -12.67 22.24 0.46
CA THR A 227 -14.12 22.23 0.19
C THR A 227 -14.93 22.35 1.47
N TRP A 228 -16.04 23.06 1.41
CA TRP A 228 -17.10 23.00 2.42
C TRP A 228 -18.06 21.87 2.10
N TRP A 229 -18.44 21.11 3.11
CA TRP A 229 -19.43 20.04 3.02
C TRP A 229 -20.61 20.45 3.88
N ILE A 230 -21.74 20.74 3.25
CA ILE A 230 -22.97 21.14 3.93
C ILE A 230 -23.92 19.95 3.88
N GLY A 231 -24.39 19.49 5.04
CA GLY A 231 -25.28 18.35 5.14
C GLY A 231 -26.57 18.57 4.34
N ILE A 232 -27.10 17.49 3.76
CA ILE A 232 -28.41 17.48 3.11
C ILE A 232 -29.27 16.44 3.83
N ASN A 233 -30.41 16.88 4.36
CA ASN A 233 -31.45 15.98 4.86
C ASN A 233 -32.17 15.37 3.65
N SER A 234 -31.85 14.11 3.35
CA SER A 234 -32.38 13.37 2.21
C SER A 234 -33.35 12.29 2.65
N THR A 235 -34.38 12.07 1.85
CA THR A 235 -35.36 10.98 2.04
C THR A 235 -34.87 9.63 1.50
N LYS A 236 -33.68 9.57 0.88
CA LYS A 236 -33.12 8.32 0.36
C LYS A 236 -32.59 7.45 1.52
N PRO A 237 -33.18 6.27 1.79
CA PRO A 237 -32.75 5.41 2.90
C PRO A 237 -31.28 5.01 2.77
N GLY A 238 -30.55 5.06 3.88
CA GLY A 238 -29.13 4.70 3.92
C GLY A 238 -28.18 5.74 3.34
N CYS A 239 -28.65 6.92 2.92
CA CYS A 239 -27.81 7.99 2.38
C CYS A 239 -27.66 9.17 3.34
N SER A 240 -26.44 9.67 3.48
CA SER A 240 -26.11 10.90 4.20
C SER A 240 -25.40 11.91 3.29
N PRO A 241 -26.10 12.44 2.27
CA PRO A 241 -25.49 13.32 1.28
C PRO A 241 -25.00 14.65 1.88
N ALA A 242 -24.06 15.28 1.19
CA ALA A 242 -23.63 16.65 1.45
C ALA A 242 -23.46 17.41 0.15
N CYS A 243 -23.81 18.69 0.16
CA CYS A 243 -23.44 19.63 -0.90
C CYS A 243 -21.97 20.02 -0.68
N VAL A 244 -21.10 19.65 -1.61
CA VAL A 244 -19.66 19.93 -1.55
C VAL A 244 -19.39 21.17 -2.38
N VAL A 245 -19.05 22.26 -1.70
CA VAL A 245 -18.73 23.55 -2.31
C VAL A 245 -17.22 23.71 -2.39
N SER A 246 -16.71 23.92 -3.59
CA SER A 246 -15.27 24.06 -3.82
C SER A 246 -14.83 25.53 -3.81
N ALA A 247 -13.52 25.74 -3.71
CA ALA A 247 -12.92 27.08 -3.75
C ALA A 247 -13.23 27.87 -5.04
N ASN A 248 -13.58 27.19 -6.14
CA ASN A 248 -13.95 27.85 -7.41
C ASN A 248 -15.44 28.25 -7.48
N LYS A 249 -16.18 28.14 -6.36
CA LYS A 249 -17.61 28.42 -6.24
C LYS A 249 -18.54 27.45 -6.98
N SER A 250 -18.05 26.30 -7.41
CA SER A 250 -18.90 25.19 -7.82
C SER A 250 -19.44 24.43 -6.61
N ALA A 251 -20.64 23.87 -6.76
CA ALA A 251 -21.24 23.00 -5.76
C ALA A 251 -21.82 21.75 -6.44
N GLN A 252 -21.59 20.59 -5.84
CA GLN A 252 -22.08 19.30 -6.33
C GLN A 252 -22.49 18.40 -5.16
N VAL A 253 -23.40 17.46 -5.39
CA VAL A 253 -23.86 16.56 -4.33
C VAL A 253 -22.94 15.36 -4.22
N ASN A 254 -22.37 15.16 -3.02
CA ASN A 254 -21.70 13.91 -2.69
C ASN A 254 -22.65 12.99 -1.93
N TRP A 255 -23.06 11.89 -2.57
CA TRP A 255 -23.92 10.87 -1.99
C TRP A 255 -23.11 9.88 -1.16
N ARG A 256 -23.05 10.11 0.15
CA ARG A 256 -22.45 9.16 1.11
C ARG A 256 -23.50 8.14 1.53
N CYS A 257 -23.77 7.17 0.67
CA CYS A 257 -24.72 6.12 0.94
C CYS A 257 -24.05 4.90 1.57
N THR A 258 -24.45 4.53 2.77
CA THR A 258 -24.24 3.21 3.34
C THR A 258 -25.30 2.28 2.76
N GLY A 259 -24.90 1.26 1.99
CA GLY A 259 -25.81 0.21 1.52
C GLY A 259 -26.13 0.16 0.03
N LEU A 260 -25.43 0.89 -0.85
CA LEU A 260 -25.49 0.70 -2.31
C LEU A 260 -24.46 -0.31 -2.85
N VAL A 261 -23.96 -1.21 -2.00
CA VAL A 261 -23.45 -2.48 -2.49
C VAL A 261 -24.58 -3.47 -2.24
N ALA A 262 -25.22 -3.97 -3.30
CA ALA A 262 -26.10 -5.13 -3.20
C ALA A 262 -25.39 -6.19 -2.33
N PRO A 263 -26.08 -6.90 -1.42
CA PRO A 263 -25.47 -7.90 -0.55
C PRO A 263 -24.47 -8.73 -1.34
N GLN A 264 -23.17 -8.47 -1.17
CA GLN A 264 -22.12 -9.24 -1.83
C GLN A 264 -22.14 -10.55 -1.09
N VAL A 265 -22.90 -11.50 -1.62
CA VAL A 265 -22.80 -12.87 -1.22
C VAL A 265 -21.33 -13.23 -1.39
N LEU A 266 -20.67 -13.64 -0.30
CA LEU A 266 -19.31 -14.12 -0.43
C LEU A 266 -19.32 -15.35 -1.33
N ILE A 267 -18.69 -15.24 -2.50
CA ILE A 267 -18.45 -16.35 -3.40
C ILE A 267 -17.02 -16.81 -3.17
N VAL A 268 -16.87 -17.94 -2.49
CA VAL A 268 -15.60 -18.68 -2.47
C VAL A 268 -15.52 -19.50 -3.75
N LYS A 269 -14.36 -19.53 -4.40
CA LYS A 269 -14.07 -20.33 -5.60
C LYS A 269 -12.86 -21.23 -5.38
N THR A 270 -12.63 -22.20 -6.25
CA THR A 270 -11.34 -22.91 -6.32
C THR A 270 -10.45 -22.34 -7.41
N TYR A 271 -9.13 -22.47 -7.23
CA TYR A 271 -8.14 -22.17 -8.26
C TYR A 271 -7.04 -23.24 -8.23
N PRO A 272 -6.68 -23.87 -9.36
CA PRO A 272 -5.61 -24.84 -9.40
C PRO A 272 -4.24 -24.15 -9.42
N THR A 273 -3.34 -24.60 -8.54
CA THR A 273 -1.95 -24.14 -8.50
C THR A 273 -1.01 -25.32 -8.68
N SER A 274 0.12 -25.09 -9.36
CA SER A 274 1.13 -26.13 -9.57
C SER A 274 1.82 -26.57 -8.28
N ALA A 275 1.94 -25.67 -7.30
CA ALA A 275 2.66 -25.93 -6.04
C ALA A 275 1.75 -26.44 -4.90
N PHE A 276 0.48 -26.03 -4.87
CA PHE A 276 -0.41 -26.29 -3.72
C PHE A 276 -1.67 -27.07 -4.08
N GLY A 277 -1.82 -27.49 -5.35
CA GLY A 277 -3.05 -28.10 -5.84
C GLY A 277 -4.20 -27.10 -5.89
N GLU A 278 -5.42 -27.55 -5.66
CA GLU A 278 -6.58 -26.66 -5.59
C GLU A 278 -6.61 -25.86 -4.28
N ILE A 279 -6.63 -24.54 -4.43
CA ILE A 279 -6.73 -23.58 -3.33
C ILE A 279 -8.09 -22.90 -3.33
N LEU A 280 -8.50 -22.39 -2.17
CA LEU A 280 -9.64 -21.49 -2.05
C LEU A 280 -9.25 -20.08 -2.48
N THR A 281 -10.17 -19.42 -3.16
CA THR A 281 -10.04 -18.04 -3.63
C THR A 281 -11.31 -17.25 -3.35
N ASP A 282 -11.19 -15.92 -3.34
CA ASP A 282 -12.35 -15.03 -3.37
C ASP A 282 -13.02 -15.02 -4.76
N SER A 283 -14.07 -14.21 -4.94
CA SER A 283 -14.80 -14.10 -6.21
C SER A 283 -13.92 -13.64 -7.39
N ASN A 284 -12.81 -12.95 -7.09
CA ASN A 284 -11.85 -12.42 -8.05
C ASN A 284 -10.69 -13.39 -8.33
N GLY A 285 -10.65 -14.54 -7.66
CA GLY A 285 -9.58 -15.54 -7.82
C GLY A 285 -8.35 -15.26 -6.94
N MET A 286 -8.42 -14.32 -5.99
CA MET A 286 -7.33 -14.05 -5.05
C MET A 286 -7.25 -15.15 -4.00
N ALA A 287 -6.04 -15.66 -3.72
CA ALA A 287 -5.85 -16.74 -2.76
C ALA A 287 -6.35 -16.38 -1.36
N LEU A 288 -6.99 -17.36 -0.73
CA LEU A 288 -7.39 -17.27 0.67
C LEU A 288 -6.37 -17.97 1.55
N TYR A 289 -6.19 -17.44 2.75
CA TYR A 289 -5.20 -17.88 3.73
C TYR A 289 -5.83 -18.13 5.08
N VAL A 290 -5.23 -19.06 5.82
CA VAL A 290 -5.46 -19.29 7.24
C VAL A 290 -4.22 -18.91 8.03
N ARG A 291 -4.42 -18.56 9.30
CA ARG A 291 -3.33 -18.24 10.22
C ARG A 291 -3.27 -19.24 11.37
N THR A 292 -2.15 -19.95 11.53
CA THR A 292 -2.02 -21.04 12.53
C THR A 292 -2.09 -20.59 13.98
N THR A 293 -1.77 -19.33 14.25
CA THR A 293 -1.85 -18.76 15.60
C THR A 293 -3.25 -18.28 15.98
N ASP A 294 -4.20 -18.27 15.05
CA ASP A 294 -5.58 -17.95 15.39
C ASP A 294 -6.20 -19.14 16.12
N ALA A 295 -6.46 -18.97 17.42
CA ALA A 295 -7.24 -19.95 18.17
C ALA A 295 -8.71 -19.92 17.69
N THR A 296 -9.44 -21.02 17.90
CA THR A 296 -10.87 -21.10 17.61
C THR A 296 -11.60 -19.90 18.23
N ASN A 297 -12.28 -19.12 17.40
CA ASN A 297 -13.00 -17.89 17.78
C ASN A 297 -12.15 -16.73 18.31
N LYS A 298 -10.85 -16.67 18.01
CA LYS A 298 -9.96 -15.58 18.41
C LYS A 298 -9.35 -14.87 17.19
N PHE A 299 -9.83 -13.64 16.95
CA PHE A 299 -9.34 -12.75 15.90
C PHE A 299 -8.00 -12.13 16.30
N SER A 300 -6.90 -12.85 16.07
CA SER A 300 -5.58 -12.39 16.53
C SER A 300 -4.91 -11.43 15.53
N CYS A 301 -5.38 -11.41 14.28
CA CYS A 301 -4.94 -10.45 13.27
C CYS A 301 -5.82 -9.19 13.27
N THR A 302 -5.36 -8.15 13.96
CA THR A 302 -6.01 -6.83 14.05
C THR A 302 -5.00 -5.71 13.75
N GLY A 303 -5.45 -4.46 13.67
CA GLY A 303 -4.57 -3.30 13.45
C GLY A 303 -3.77 -3.43 12.14
N SER A 304 -2.44 -3.27 12.22
CA SER A 304 -1.54 -3.37 11.07
C SER A 304 -1.55 -4.76 10.41
N CYS A 305 -1.74 -5.83 11.17
CA CYS A 305 -1.87 -7.17 10.63
C CYS A 305 -3.03 -7.23 9.62
N ALA A 306 -4.19 -6.67 10.01
CA ALA A 306 -5.39 -6.66 9.17
C ALA A 306 -5.26 -5.77 7.92
N MET A 307 -4.23 -4.94 7.80
CA MET A 307 -3.95 -4.17 6.58
C MET A 307 -3.24 -5.02 5.53
N SER A 308 -2.27 -5.83 5.95
CA SER A 308 -1.57 -6.78 5.06
C SER A 308 -2.36 -8.06 4.83
N TRP A 309 -3.20 -8.43 5.81
CA TRP A 309 -4.05 -9.61 5.82
C TRP A 309 -5.50 -9.23 6.07
N PRO A 310 -6.19 -8.60 5.11
CA PRO A 310 -7.59 -8.27 5.28
C PRO A 310 -8.42 -9.51 5.56
N ALA A 311 -9.29 -9.41 6.57
CA ALA A 311 -10.28 -10.43 6.85
C ALA A 311 -11.25 -10.55 5.68
N LEU A 312 -11.61 -11.78 5.31
CA LEU A 312 -12.66 -12.01 4.32
C LEU A 312 -14.03 -11.79 4.95
N VAL A 313 -14.57 -10.58 4.84
CA VAL A 313 -15.84 -10.19 5.48
C VAL A 313 -17.05 -10.51 4.59
N VAL A 314 -18.14 -10.95 5.22
CA VAL A 314 -19.42 -11.32 4.62
C VAL A 314 -20.50 -10.35 5.08
N SER A 315 -21.19 -9.71 4.13
CA SER A 315 -22.14 -8.63 4.44
C SER A 315 -23.55 -9.13 4.77
N SER A 316 -23.94 -10.33 4.33
CA SER A 316 -25.37 -10.72 4.25
C SER A 316 -25.64 -12.21 3.92
N GLY A 317 -24.75 -13.12 4.31
CA GLY A 317 -24.82 -14.54 3.93
C GLY A 317 -23.81 -14.91 2.84
N TYR A 318 -23.58 -16.21 2.64
CA TYR A 318 -22.60 -16.76 1.70
C TYR A 318 -23.25 -17.84 0.84
N THR A 319 -22.79 -18.00 -0.39
CA THR A 319 -23.13 -19.14 -1.25
C THR A 319 -21.85 -19.89 -1.54
N THR A 320 -21.82 -21.17 -1.23
CA THR A 320 -20.72 -22.06 -1.59
C THR A 320 -21.00 -22.67 -2.94
N ASP A 321 -20.55 -22.05 -4.03
CA ASP A 321 -20.51 -22.69 -5.34
C ASP A 321 -19.15 -23.38 -5.53
N VAL A 322 -18.85 -24.33 -4.64
CA VAL A 322 -17.54 -24.99 -4.61
C VAL A 322 -17.74 -26.49 -4.59
N SER A 323 -17.68 -27.11 -5.77
CA SER A 323 -17.57 -28.56 -5.89
C SER A 323 -16.20 -29.02 -5.37
N GLY A 324 -16.14 -30.18 -4.71
CA GLY A 324 -14.87 -30.77 -4.25
C GLY A 324 -14.32 -30.25 -2.91
N LEU A 325 -15.06 -29.43 -2.15
CA LEU A 325 -14.66 -29.07 -0.79
C LEU A 325 -14.69 -30.29 0.15
N SER A 326 -13.56 -30.56 0.82
CA SER A 326 -13.50 -31.55 1.90
C SER A 326 -14.09 -31.07 3.24
N GLY A 327 -14.60 -29.84 3.28
CA GLY A 327 -14.98 -29.14 4.50
C GLY A 327 -16.11 -28.14 4.29
N THR A 328 -16.45 -27.38 5.34
CA THR A 328 -17.56 -26.42 5.32
C THR A 328 -17.07 -24.98 5.34
N ILE A 329 -17.70 -24.14 4.51
CA ILE A 329 -17.61 -22.69 4.69
C ILE A 329 -18.65 -22.29 5.72
N GLY A 330 -18.23 -21.47 6.67
CA GLY A 330 -19.09 -20.88 7.68
C GLY A 330 -18.77 -19.41 7.88
N THR A 331 -19.37 -18.79 8.89
CA THR A 331 -19.04 -17.43 9.29
C THR A 331 -18.88 -17.33 10.80
N LEU A 332 -18.07 -16.36 11.23
CA LEU A 332 -17.89 -16.01 12.63
C LEU A 332 -18.06 -14.51 12.83
N ALA A 333 -18.88 -14.14 13.82
CA ALA A 333 -19.11 -12.75 14.18
C ALA A 333 -17.87 -12.12 14.83
N ARG A 334 -17.45 -10.97 14.30
CA ARG A 334 -16.36 -10.15 14.84
C ARG A 334 -16.90 -9.19 15.90
N PRO A 335 -16.06 -8.73 16.85
CA PRO A 335 -16.45 -7.72 17.84
C PRO A 335 -16.92 -6.39 17.23
N ASP A 336 -16.51 -6.08 16.00
CA ASP A 336 -16.91 -4.90 15.24
C ASP A 336 -18.29 -5.05 14.56
N GLY A 337 -18.98 -6.18 14.77
CA GLY A 337 -20.30 -6.48 14.20
C GLY A 337 -20.26 -7.05 12.78
N THR A 338 -19.09 -7.16 12.15
CA THR A 338 -18.95 -7.79 10.83
C THR A 338 -18.87 -9.31 10.94
N MET A 339 -19.21 -10.04 9.87
CA MET A 339 -19.08 -11.50 9.83
C MET A 339 -17.85 -11.87 9.02
N GLN A 340 -16.91 -12.64 9.55
CA GLN A 340 -15.77 -13.15 8.79
C GLN A 340 -16.03 -14.57 8.29
N ALA A 341 -15.62 -14.85 7.07
CA ALA A 341 -15.68 -16.18 6.48
C ALA A 341 -14.73 -17.14 7.20
N THR A 342 -15.15 -18.39 7.32
CA THR A 342 -14.35 -19.48 7.87
C THR A 342 -14.35 -20.68 6.95
N TYR A 343 -13.29 -21.47 6.98
CA TYR A 343 -13.23 -22.80 6.37
C TYR A 343 -12.90 -23.83 7.44
N ASN A 344 -13.82 -24.76 7.70
CA ASN A 344 -13.73 -25.69 8.85
C ASN A 344 -13.50 -24.95 10.19
N GLY A 345 -14.09 -23.76 10.34
CA GLY A 345 -13.90 -22.89 11.52
C GLY A 345 -12.61 -22.08 11.53
N MET A 346 -11.69 -22.29 10.58
CA MET A 346 -10.47 -21.47 10.45
C MET A 346 -10.81 -20.13 9.78
N LEU A 347 -10.36 -19.03 10.38
CA LEU A 347 -10.56 -17.69 9.84
C LEU A 347 -9.88 -17.50 8.48
N LEU A 348 -10.63 -17.01 7.49
CA LEU A 348 -10.11 -16.76 6.14
C LEU A 348 -9.71 -15.30 5.95
N TYR A 349 -8.57 -15.13 5.27
CA TYR A 349 -7.95 -13.83 4.96
C TYR A 349 -7.56 -13.77 3.49
N THR A 350 -7.50 -12.57 2.93
CA THR A 350 -6.75 -12.30 1.68
C THR A 350 -5.38 -11.74 2.03
N TYR A 351 -4.46 -11.74 1.07
CA TYR A 351 -3.15 -11.11 1.22
C TYR A 351 -3.03 -9.88 0.33
N ALA A 352 -2.76 -8.72 0.93
CA ALA A 352 -2.78 -7.42 0.23
C ALA A 352 -1.72 -7.30 -0.89
N TYR A 353 -0.72 -8.18 -0.91
CA TYR A 353 0.35 -8.19 -1.91
C TYR A 353 0.17 -9.24 -3.00
N ASP A 354 -0.87 -10.07 -2.93
CA ASP A 354 -1.31 -10.80 -4.13
C ASP A 354 -2.02 -9.80 -5.05
N LYS A 355 -1.55 -9.72 -6.30
CA LYS A 355 -2.01 -8.78 -7.32
C LYS A 355 -2.71 -9.44 -8.50
N ALA A 356 -2.66 -10.76 -8.59
CA ALA A 356 -3.30 -11.52 -9.66
C ALA A 356 -3.93 -12.82 -9.14
N PRO A 357 -4.96 -13.34 -9.84
CA PRO A 357 -5.58 -14.61 -9.50
C PRO A 357 -4.57 -15.76 -9.39
N GLY A 358 -4.74 -16.61 -8.37
CA GLY A 358 -3.87 -17.76 -8.13
C GLY A 358 -2.49 -17.44 -7.54
N GLN A 359 -2.14 -16.18 -7.34
CA GLN A 359 -0.94 -15.83 -6.59
C GLN A 359 -1.07 -16.25 -5.13
N VAL A 360 0.02 -16.80 -4.59
CA VAL A 360 0.10 -17.36 -3.24
C VAL A 360 1.28 -16.78 -2.46
N ASN A 361 1.61 -15.50 -2.69
CA ASN A 361 2.84 -14.89 -2.17
C ASN A 361 2.84 -14.76 -0.64
N GLY A 362 1.66 -14.88 -0.01
CA GLY A 362 1.51 -14.86 1.44
C GLY A 362 1.88 -16.19 2.11
N ASN A 363 1.98 -17.28 1.36
CA ASN A 363 2.16 -18.60 1.95
C ASN A 363 3.53 -18.73 2.63
N GLY A 364 3.55 -19.18 3.88
CA GLY A 364 4.74 -19.36 4.70
C GLY A 364 5.25 -18.10 5.40
N LEU A 365 4.61 -16.94 5.22
CA LEU A 365 5.08 -15.71 5.85
C LEU A 365 5.00 -15.81 7.38
N GLY A 366 6.15 -15.56 8.02
CA GLY A 366 6.30 -15.58 9.47
C GLY A 366 5.96 -16.93 10.12
N ASP A 367 6.01 -18.03 9.36
CA ASP A 367 5.67 -19.39 9.81
C ASP A 367 4.27 -19.54 10.44
N VAL A 368 3.37 -18.63 10.07
CA VAL A 368 2.01 -18.59 10.61
C VAL A 368 0.94 -18.47 9.55
N TRP A 369 1.27 -18.06 8.32
CA TRP A 369 0.31 -17.87 7.23
C TRP A 369 0.40 -18.98 6.19
N TYR A 370 -0.73 -19.61 5.86
CA TYR A 370 -0.76 -20.72 4.93
C TYR A 370 -1.94 -20.61 3.98
N VAL A 371 -1.73 -20.96 2.71
CA VAL A 371 -2.80 -20.96 1.72
C VAL A 371 -3.86 -22.00 2.08
N ALA A 372 -5.13 -21.62 2.00
CA ALA A 372 -6.26 -22.49 2.30
C ALA A 372 -6.50 -23.45 1.12
N LYS A 373 -6.08 -24.71 1.27
CA LYS A 373 -6.29 -25.77 0.26
C LYS A 373 -7.67 -26.39 0.40
N THR A 374 -8.29 -26.86 -0.68
CA THR A 374 -9.61 -27.54 -0.66
C THR A 374 -9.60 -28.86 0.12
N SER A 375 -8.42 -29.44 0.33
CA SER A 375 -8.17 -30.65 1.12
C SER A 375 -7.83 -30.38 2.60
N MET A 376 -7.81 -29.11 3.03
CA MET A 376 -7.39 -28.74 4.37
C MET A 376 -8.50 -29.00 5.39
N THR A 377 -8.26 -29.92 6.32
CA THR A 377 -9.22 -30.31 7.38
C THR A 377 -8.89 -29.69 8.75
N THR A 378 -7.64 -29.29 8.97
CA THR A 378 -7.16 -28.68 10.22
C THR A 378 -6.07 -27.65 9.91
N TYR A 379 -5.72 -26.82 10.89
CA TYR A 379 -4.57 -25.91 10.78
C TYR A 379 -3.32 -26.72 10.45
N PRO A 380 -2.49 -26.27 9.48
CA PRO A 380 -1.22 -26.91 9.22
C PRO A 380 -0.39 -26.88 10.50
N GLN A 381 0.09 -28.05 10.93
CA GLN A 381 0.96 -28.16 12.09
C GLN A 381 2.21 -27.32 11.83
N GLN A 382 2.63 -26.52 12.83
CA GLN A 382 3.97 -25.94 12.78
C GLN A 382 4.95 -27.10 12.62
N TYR A 383 5.72 -27.10 11.54
CA TYR A 383 6.85 -28.01 11.44
C TYR A 383 7.83 -27.62 12.56
N SER A 384 7.81 -28.37 13.65
CA SER A 384 8.86 -28.37 14.67
C SER A 384 10.09 -29.10 14.11
N GLY A 385 10.60 -28.63 12.98
CA GLY A 385 11.90 -29.05 12.44
C GLY A 385 12.98 -28.22 13.12
N GLY A 386 13.57 -28.79 14.17
CA GLY A 386 14.69 -28.18 14.88
C GLY A 386 15.86 -27.85 13.95
N TYR A 387 16.50 -26.73 14.24
CA TYR A 387 17.87 -26.42 13.86
C TYR A 387 18.60 -25.89 15.09
#